data_AF-A0A838KSZ3-F1
#
_entry.id   AF-A0A838KSZ3-F1
#
_cell.length_a   1.000
_cell.length_b   1.000
_cell.length_c   1.000
_cell.angle_alpha   90.00
_cell.angle_beta   90.00
_cell.angle_gamma   90.00
#
_symmetry.space_group_name_H-M   'P 1'
#
loop_
_entity.id
_entity.type
_entity.pdbx_description
1 polymer ?
#
loop_
_entity_poly.entity_id
_entity_poly.type
_entity_poly.pdbx_seq_one_letter_code
_entity_poly.pdbx_strand_id
1 'polypeptide(L)'
;MTEMSLPGGWKNREGLSEYAVRWNWVEDSSGLGFTAVLRVKDEARSLPWVLPGVLRSVEQTIVVDNGSTDGTPEVALEVAEGLGLGERLRVLSYP
;
A
#
# COMPACT_ATOMS: atom_id res chain seq x y z
N MET A 1 -30.11 -3.91 -15.47
CA MET A 1 -28.66 -4.11 -15.58
C MET A 1 -28.14 -2.95 -16.39
N THR A 2 -27.65 -1.90 -15.73
CA THR A 2 -27.22 -0.66 -16.40
C THR A 2 -25.75 -0.84 -16.75
N GLU A 3 -25.47 -0.93 -18.04
CA GLU A 3 -24.11 -0.97 -18.59
C GLU A 3 -23.43 0.37 -18.27
N MET A 4 -22.46 0.34 -17.36
CA MET A 4 -21.71 1.53 -16.98
C MET A 4 -20.61 1.72 -18.03
N SER A 5 -20.87 2.55 -19.04
CA SER A 5 -19.84 2.96 -20.00
C SER A 5 -18.66 3.54 -19.24
N LEU A 6 -17.47 2.96 -19.44
CA LEU A 6 -16.23 3.43 -18.82
C LEU A 6 -15.96 4.87 -19.28
N PRO A 7 -15.86 5.85 -18.37
CA PRO A 7 -15.60 7.23 -18.75
C PRO A 7 -14.20 7.31 -19.39
N GLY A 8 -14.07 8.17 -20.40
CA GLY A 8 -12.87 8.36 -21.20
C GLY A 8 -11.58 8.37 -20.36
N GLY A 9 -10.55 7.71 -20.90
CA GLY A 9 -9.30 7.36 -20.22
C GLY A 9 -8.87 8.35 -19.14
N TRP A 10 -8.72 7.85 -17.93
CA TRP A 10 -8.52 8.66 -16.74
C TRP A 10 -7.20 9.42 -16.88
N LYS A 11 -7.31 10.73 -17.16
CA LYS A 11 -6.17 11.64 -17.20
C LYS A 11 -6.08 12.34 -15.86
N ASN A 12 -4.89 12.35 -15.26
CA ASN A 12 -4.63 13.21 -14.12
C ASN A 12 -4.70 14.69 -14.55
N ARG A 13 -4.81 15.61 -13.58
CA ARG A 13 -5.00 17.04 -13.86
C ARG A 13 -3.75 17.66 -14.51
N GLU A 14 -2.62 16.99 -14.35
CA GLU A 14 -1.30 17.35 -14.80
C GLU A 14 -1.03 16.91 -16.25
N GLY A 15 -1.89 16.07 -16.85
CA GLY A 15 -1.72 15.56 -18.22
C GLY A 15 -0.55 14.58 -18.40
N LEU A 16 0.09 14.17 -17.30
CA LEU A 16 1.26 13.29 -17.29
C LEU A 16 0.80 11.84 -17.16
N SER A 17 0.77 11.12 -18.28
CA SER A 17 0.26 9.73 -18.34
C SER A 17 1.02 8.75 -17.44
N GLU A 18 2.27 9.05 -17.09
CA GLU A 18 3.08 8.24 -16.17
C GLU A 18 2.53 8.24 -14.72
N TYR A 19 1.81 9.30 -14.33
CA TYR A 19 1.14 9.42 -13.03
C TYR A 19 -0.38 9.29 -13.13
N ALA A 20 -0.91 8.81 -14.26
CA ALA A 20 -2.32 8.53 -14.38
C ALA A 20 -2.68 7.41 -13.40
N VAL A 21 -3.73 7.60 -12.62
CA VAL A 21 -4.20 6.61 -11.65
C VAL A 21 -4.63 5.35 -12.40
N ARG A 22 -3.82 4.29 -12.31
CA ARG A 22 -4.16 2.95 -12.77
C ARG A 22 -4.57 2.13 -11.56
N TRP A 23 -5.87 1.94 -11.37
CA TRP A 23 -6.36 1.08 -10.31
C TRP A 23 -6.25 -0.38 -10.75
N ASN A 24 -5.26 -1.10 -10.24
CA ASN A 24 -5.04 -2.52 -10.57
C ASN A 24 -6.22 -3.44 -10.20
N TRP A 25 -7.15 -3.03 -9.33
CA TRP A 25 -8.36 -3.81 -9.04
C TRP A 25 -9.40 -3.82 -10.17
N VAL A 26 -9.17 -3.02 -11.23
CA VAL A 26 -10.00 -3.03 -12.43
C VAL A 26 -9.52 -4.10 -13.43
N GLU A 27 -8.27 -4.54 -13.34
CA GLU A 27 -7.68 -5.53 -14.26
C GLU A 27 -7.62 -6.94 -13.68
N ASP A 28 -7.42 -7.09 -12.37
CA ASP A 28 -7.56 -8.36 -11.66
C ASP A 28 -8.64 -8.24 -10.58
N SER A 29 -9.40 -9.32 -10.35
CA SER A 29 -10.35 -9.36 -9.24
C SER A 29 -9.58 -9.15 -7.93
N SER A 30 -9.68 -7.95 -7.35
CA SER A 30 -9.24 -7.73 -5.99
C SER A 30 -10.01 -8.70 -5.11
N GLY A 31 -9.30 -9.49 -4.30
CA GLY A 31 -9.93 -10.29 -3.25
C GLY A 31 -10.96 -9.45 -2.48
N LEU A 32 -12.03 -10.09 -2.01
CA LEU A 32 -13.00 -9.43 -1.14
C LEU A 32 -12.30 -9.06 0.17
N GLY A 33 -11.78 -7.84 0.28
CA GLY A 33 -11.03 -7.42 1.46
C GLY A 33 -10.75 -5.94 1.56
N PHE A 34 -10.20 -5.56 2.71
CA PHE A 34 -9.79 -4.20 3.03
C PHE A 34 -8.27 -4.10 2.94
N THR A 35 -7.77 -3.03 2.31
CA THR A 35 -6.34 -2.74 2.18
C THR A 35 -6.00 -1.48 2.95
N ALA A 36 -4.99 -1.54 3.83
CA ALA A 36 -4.45 -0.37 4.49
C ALA A 36 -3.24 0.17 3.72
N VAL A 37 -3.21 1.47 3.43
CA VAL A 37 -2.05 2.15 2.85
C VAL A 37 -1.51 3.14 3.89
N LEU A 38 -0.25 2.95 4.30
CA LEU A 38 0.42 3.77 5.29
C LEU A 38 1.56 4.51 4.62
N ARG A 39 1.52 5.84 4.64
CA ARG A 39 2.66 6.66 4.27
C ARG A 39 3.50 6.93 5.52
N VAL A 40 4.78 6.60 5.50
CA VAL A 40 5.66 6.64 6.67
C VAL A 40 6.98 7.33 6.36
N LYS A 41 7.58 7.96 7.38
CA LYS A 41 8.92 8.55 7.34
C LYS A 41 9.52 8.49 8.74
N ASP A 42 10.66 7.84 8.87
CA ASP A 42 11.40 7.70 10.13
C ASP A 42 10.53 7.21 11.30
N GLU A 43 9.80 6.11 11.07
CA GLU A 43 8.87 5.49 12.02
C GLU A 43 9.37 4.14 12.58
N ALA A 44 10.67 3.84 12.50
CA ALA A 44 11.25 2.59 12.98
C ALA A 44 10.92 2.34 14.47
N ARG A 45 10.79 3.41 15.27
CA ARG A 45 10.38 3.32 16.68
C ARG A 45 8.91 2.95 16.86
N SER A 46 8.03 3.47 16.01
CA SER A 46 6.57 3.38 16.17
C SER A 46 6.01 2.12 15.53
N LEU A 47 6.54 1.74 14.36
CA LEU A 47 6.05 0.62 13.55
C LEU A 47 5.88 -0.70 14.32
N PRO A 48 6.82 -1.12 15.20
CA PRO A 48 6.65 -2.36 15.97
C PRO A 48 5.40 -2.41 16.85
N TRP A 49 4.86 -1.25 17.24
CA TRP A 49 3.69 -1.16 18.10
C TRP A 49 2.38 -1.06 17.30
N VAL A 50 2.40 -0.40 16.14
CA VAL A 50 1.19 -0.12 15.35
C VAL A 50 0.95 -1.15 14.24
N LEU A 51 2.01 -1.56 13.55
CA LEU A 51 1.92 -2.41 12.36
C LEU A 51 1.31 -3.80 12.64
N PRO A 52 1.57 -4.46 13.80
CA PRO A 52 0.92 -5.73 14.11
C PRO A 52 -0.61 -5.65 14.14
N GLY A 53 -1.18 -4.55 14.66
CA GLY A 53 -2.62 -4.35 14.73
C GLY A 53 -3.23 -4.17 13.35
N VAL A 54 -2.55 -3.41 12.48
CA VAL A 54 -2.97 -3.20 11.11
C VAL A 54 -2.94 -4.50 10.32
N LEU A 55 -1.81 -5.23 10.33
CA LEU A 55 -1.63 -6.48 9.57
C LEU A 55 -2.69 -7.55 9.89
N ARG A 56 -3.17 -7.60 11.13
CA ARG A 56 -4.24 -8.55 11.53
C ARG A 56 -5.64 -8.13 11.11
N SER A 57 -5.83 -6.85 10.80
CA SER A 57 -7.16 -6.26 10.53
C SER A 57 -7.50 -6.18 9.05
N VAL A 58 -6.52 -6.36 8.18
CA VAL A 58 -6.64 -6.10 6.74
C VAL A 58 -6.15 -7.30 5.93
N GLU A 59 -6.63 -7.45 4.70
CA GLU A 59 -6.14 -8.51 3.82
C GLU A 59 -4.74 -8.18 3.29
N GLN A 60 -4.49 -6.90 3.01
CA GLN A 60 -3.24 -6.38 2.47
C GLN A 60 -2.85 -5.08 3.15
N THR A 61 -1.55 -4.91 3.40
CA THR A 61 -0.96 -3.67 3.92
C THR A 61 0.10 -3.18 2.95
N ILE A 62 0.03 -1.91 2.57
CA ILE A 62 1.04 -1.24 1.75
C ILE A 62 1.68 -0.14 2.59
N VAL A 63 2.98 -0.25 2.83
CA VAL A 63 3.79 0.80 3.44
C VAL A 63 4.50 1.56 2.32
N VAL A 64 4.27 2.87 2.25
CA VAL A 64 4.96 3.79 1.35
C VAL A 64 5.96 4.57 2.17
N ASP A 65 7.23 4.21 2.05
CA ASP A 65 8.35 4.85 2.72
C ASP A 65 8.80 6.09 1.95
N ASN A 66 8.87 7.22 2.66
CA ASN A 66 9.20 8.53 2.14
C ASN A 66 10.70 8.88 2.29
N GLY A 67 11.58 7.89 2.09
CA GLY A 67 13.03 8.08 2.19
C GLY A 67 13.51 8.09 3.64
N SER A 68 13.07 7.12 4.44
CA SER A 68 13.52 6.98 5.82
C SER A 68 15.02 6.71 5.92
N THR A 69 15.60 7.14 7.05
CA THR A 69 17.03 7.05 7.35
C THR A 69 17.32 6.23 8.61
N ASP A 70 16.26 5.78 9.29
CA ASP A 70 16.30 5.10 10.58
C ASP A 70 16.05 3.59 10.51
N GLY A 71 15.99 3.02 9.30
CA GLY A 71 15.68 1.61 9.09
C GLY A 71 14.19 1.26 9.09
N THR A 72 13.30 2.26 8.96
CA THR A 72 11.84 2.06 8.86
C THR A 72 11.42 0.92 7.93
N PRO A 73 11.90 0.81 6.66
CA PRO A 73 11.43 -0.24 5.77
C PRO A 73 11.86 -1.64 6.24
N GLU A 74 13.06 -1.80 6.77
CA GLU A 74 13.55 -3.07 7.33
C GLU A 74 12.71 -3.49 8.55
N VAL A 75 12.44 -2.55 9.46
CA VAL A 75 11.59 -2.82 10.63
C VAL A 75 10.18 -3.24 10.23
N ALA A 76 9.60 -2.62 9.18
CA ALA A 76 8.28 -3.01 8.69
C ALA A 76 8.26 -4.48 8.22
N LEU A 77 9.29 -4.89 7.46
CA LEU A 77 9.45 -6.26 6.97
C LEU A 77 9.65 -7.25 8.13
N GLU A 78 10.57 -6.95 9.06
CA GLU A 78 10.85 -7.80 10.22
C GLU A 78 9.61 -8.05 11.07
N VAL A 79 8.78 -7.02 11.28
CA VAL A 79 7.52 -7.14 12.04
C VAL A 79 6.53 -8.05 11.31
N ALA A 80 6.38 -7.91 9.99
CA ALA A 80 5.47 -8.75 9.22
C ALA A 80 5.92 -10.21 9.19
N GLU A 81 7.22 -10.45 8.97
CA GLU A 81 7.83 -11.78 9.00
C GLU A 81 7.70 -12.43 10.38
N GLY A 82 7.97 -11.69 11.45
CA GLY A 82 7.81 -12.16 12.83
C GLY A 82 6.38 -12.57 13.20
N LEU A 83 5.39 -12.09 12.44
CA LEU A 83 3.98 -12.45 12.60
C LEU A 83 3.51 -13.53 11.60
N GLY A 84 4.36 -13.96 10.67
CA GLY A 84 3.97 -14.86 9.57
C GLY A 84 3.02 -14.22 8.55
N LEU A 85 3.04 -12.89 8.44
CA LEU A 85 2.17 -12.10 7.57
C LEU A 85 2.98 -11.34 6.49
N GLY A 86 4.21 -11.75 6.20
CA GLY A 86 5.10 -11.15 5.20
C GLY A 86 4.45 -11.01 3.83
N GLU A 87 3.79 -12.07 3.35
CA GLU A 87 3.03 -12.10 2.08
C GLU A 87 1.86 -11.10 2.01
N ARG A 88 1.47 -10.51 3.14
CA ARG A 88 0.40 -9.50 3.23
C ARG A 88 0.93 -8.07 3.35
N LEU A 89 2.25 -7.89 3.42
CA LEU A 89 2.89 -6.59 3.47
C LEU A 89 3.64 -6.33 2.17
N ARG A 90 3.40 -5.14 1.58
CA ARG A 90 4.25 -4.60 0.53
C ARG A 90 4.86 -3.29 0.98
N VAL A 91 6.19 -3.18 0.91
CA VAL A 91 6.91 -1.93 1.17
C VAL A 91 7.33 -1.32 -0.17
N LEU A 92 6.98 -0.05 -0.36
CA LEU A 92 7.29 0.75 -1.54
C LEU A 92 8.10 1.96 -1.11
N SER A 93 9.01 2.41 -1.97
CA SER A 93 9.72 3.67 -1.76
C SER A 93 9.15 4.75 -2.68
N TYR A 94 8.98 5.96 -2.12
CA TYR A 94 8.59 7.14 -2.87
C TYR A 94 9.63 8.26 -2.66
N PRO A 95 10.18 8.84 -3.75
CA PRO A 95 11.21 9.89 -3.68
C PRO A 95 10.68 11.25 -3.21
#